data_AF-A0A109QTI8-F1
#
_entry.id   AF-A0A109QTI8-F1
#
_cell.length_a   1.000
_cell.length_b   1.000
_cell.length_c   1.000
_cell.angle_alpha   90.00
_cell.angle_beta   90.00
_cell.angle_gamma   90.00
#
_symmetry.space_group_name_H-M   'P 1'
#
loop_
_entity.id
_entity.type
_entity.pdbx_description
1 polymer ?
#
loop_
_entity_poly.entity_id
_entity_poly.type
_entity_poly.pdbx_seq_one_letter_code
_entity_poly.pdbx_strand_id
1 'polypeptide(L)'
;MPISASYPDKPSTLPPNKLFNALPPSTSNSSRYSKIYVLLKLISNMASCRLPPPVDIPNSLNTVEVYIIDTTSFMSGFPASTFVEPLVSGFDTINVGSYSFLIKHPGSNTKYDTMVFDLGVRKDWENLPETFVTGIKGSGCNIEVQTDVASILRENGQSLDDVGAIIWSHWHFDHAGDPQTFPRATDLIVGPGFKSNMIPAYPTVKDSHVNETAWEGRELIEIDFKGEKGLKIGKFDAYDFYGDGSFYLLSSPGHAVGHMSALARTTSDPPSFMLLGGDIAHHCGEFRPSPYTPLPEVISPNPLGRTLSACPGRLFLNIHPWKDPERPFFDPTTEPGWHLEAAEAKESIDKLIEADAYDNIFPVMAHDMTLGETVELYPKKANDWMARGWKEATRWGFCGEFTPMDEMDDEVQHEIHESTEASSKIMSIVHVEYKEEEKKAELHSLPL
;
A
#
# COMPACT_ATOMS: atom_id res chain seq x y z
N MET A 1 43.05 7.20 37.01
CA MET A 1 43.44 8.35 37.85
C MET A 1 42.85 9.61 37.23
N PRO A 2 41.90 10.29 37.90
CA PRO A 2 41.33 11.54 37.42
C PRO A 2 42.11 12.73 38.01
N ILE A 3 42.19 13.84 37.27
CA ILE A 3 42.68 15.12 37.81
C ILE A 3 41.51 16.08 37.88
N SER A 4 41.29 16.57 39.10
CA SER A 4 40.31 17.56 39.52
C SER A 4 40.96 18.94 39.72
N ALA A 5 40.10 19.92 39.99
CA ALA A 5 40.35 21.27 40.52
C ALA A 5 40.57 22.37 39.45
N SER A 6 40.02 23.58 39.55
CA SER A 6 39.11 24.23 40.51
C SER A 6 38.78 25.64 40.00
N TYR A 7 37.60 26.17 40.32
CA TYR A 7 37.19 27.58 40.17
C TYR A 7 37.97 28.52 41.10
N PRO A 8 37.93 29.85 40.85
CA PRO A 8 37.25 30.70 41.84
C PRO A 8 36.42 31.89 41.29
N ASP A 9 35.27 32.09 41.95
CA ASP A 9 34.61 33.31 42.47
C ASP A 9 34.42 34.63 41.69
N LYS A 10 33.14 35.06 41.75
CA LYS A 10 32.61 36.44 41.54
C LYS A 10 32.99 37.37 42.71
N PRO A 11 32.85 38.69 42.52
CA PRO A 11 31.71 39.36 43.18
C PRO A 11 30.99 40.43 42.32
N SER A 12 29.85 40.85 42.87
CA SER A 12 28.75 41.67 42.35
C SER A 12 29.04 43.19 42.24
N THR A 13 28.22 43.91 41.46
CA THR A 13 27.44 45.12 41.87
C THR A 13 26.70 45.78 40.68
N LEU A 14 25.38 45.97 40.84
CA LEU A 14 24.49 46.96 40.19
C LEU A 14 24.38 48.19 41.14
N PRO A 15 23.77 49.38 40.85
CA PRO A 15 22.67 49.72 39.89
C PRO A 15 22.79 51.18 39.32
N PRO A 16 21.73 51.98 39.09
CA PRO A 16 20.48 51.83 38.32
C PRO A 16 20.37 52.88 37.18
N ASN A 17 19.42 52.74 36.24
CA ASN A 17 18.78 53.93 35.67
C ASN A 17 17.27 53.71 35.45
N LYS A 18 16.51 54.51 36.20
CA LYS A 18 15.06 54.71 36.09
C LYS A 18 14.77 55.54 34.84
N LEU A 19 13.69 55.22 34.14
CA LEU A 19 12.72 56.20 33.63
C LEU A 19 11.45 55.48 33.17
N PHE A 20 10.49 55.36 34.10
CA PHE A 20 9.07 55.28 33.78
C PHE A 20 8.53 56.71 33.82
N ASN A 21 7.94 57.21 32.73
CA ASN A 21 6.56 57.70 32.71
C ASN A 21 6.15 58.34 31.37
N ALA A 22 4.85 58.14 31.09
CA ALA A 22 3.96 58.89 30.20
C ALA A 22 3.96 58.52 28.69
N LEU A 23 3.05 57.62 28.32
CA LEU A 23 2.35 57.64 27.03
C LEU A 23 0.87 57.98 27.28
N PRO A 24 0.24 58.87 26.47
CA PRO A 24 -1.19 59.15 26.56
C PRO A 24 -2.03 58.06 25.86
N PRO A 25 -3.33 57.93 26.18
CA PRO A 25 -4.19 56.94 25.56
C PRO A 25 -4.87 57.52 24.33
N SER A 26 -4.74 56.88 23.16
CA SER A 26 -5.75 56.98 22.10
C SER A 26 -5.66 55.81 21.12
N THR A 27 -6.56 54.85 21.34
CA THR A 27 -7.49 54.23 20.37
C THR A 27 -7.03 53.89 18.94
N SER A 28 -7.39 52.65 18.57
CA SER A 28 -7.45 52.02 17.24
C SER A 28 -6.16 51.41 16.68
N ASN A 29 -5.79 50.23 17.21
CA ASN A 29 -5.01 49.26 16.41
C ASN A 29 -5.24 47.79 16.79
N SER A 30 -6.38 47.46 17.44
CA SER A 30 -6.67 46.08 17.87
C SER A 30 -6.90 45.09 16.71
N SER A 31 -7.17 45.57 15.49
CA SER A 31 -7.46 44.72 14.32
C SER A 31 -6.21 44.17 13.62
N ARG A 32 -5.07 44.86 13.67
CA ARG A 32 -3.81 44.35 13.05
C ARG A 32 -3.10 43.36 13.95
N TYR A 33 -3.08 43.60 15.26
CA TYR A 33 -2.48 42.67 16.23
C TYR A 33 -3.30 41.39 16.39
N SER A 34 -4.64 41.45 16.28
CA SER A 34 -5.48 40.24 16.31
C SER A 34 -5.33 39.39 15.04
N LYS A 35 -5.19 40.00 13.85
CA LYS A 35 -4.93 39.26 12.61
C LYS A 35 -3.55 38.60 12.58
N ILE A 36 -2.53 39.27 13.11
CA ILE A 36 -1.18 38.69 13.24
C ILE A 36 -1.16 37.57 14.30
N TYR A 37 -1.88 37.72 15.41
CA TYR A 37 -2.04 36.66 16.41
C TYR A 37 -2.86 35.47 15.89
N VAL A 38 -3.89 35.69 15.08
CA VAL A 38 -4.68 34.62 14.45
C VAL A 38 -3.86 33.92 13.36
N LEU A 39 -3.05 34.64 12.58
CA LEU A 39 -2.15 34.05 11.60
C LEU A 39 -1.03 33.25 12.27
N LEU A 40 -0.45 33.76 13.38
CA LEU A 40 0.54 33.03 14.19
C LEU A 40 -0.08 31.85 14.94
N LYS A 41 -1.35 31.92 15.38
CA LYS A 41 -2.07 30.77 15.96
C LYS A 41 -2.45 29.72 14.91
N LEU A 42 -2.80 30.14 13.69
CA LEU A 42 -3.04 29.23 12.56
C LEU A 42 -1.76 28.52 12.12
N ILE A 43 -0.61 29.20 12.19
CA ILE A 43 0.71 28.59 11.97
C ILE A 43 1.14 27.73 13.17
N SER A 44 0.71 28.06 14.40
CA SER A 44 1.09 27.34 15.63
C SER A 44 0.21 26.12 15.95
N ASN A 45 -0.87 25.87 15.20
CA ASN A 45 -1.78 24.73 15.39
C ASN A 45 -1.69 23.69 14.27
N MET A 46 -0.79 23.85 13.30
CA MET A 46 -0.31 22.70 12.56
C MET A 46 0.60 21.95 13.53
N ALA A 47 0.21 20.76 13.97
CA ALA A 47 1.15 19.81 14.55
C ALA A 47 2.39 19.85 13.65
N SER A 48 3.53 20.22 14.20
CA SER A 48 4.78 20.33 13.44
C SER A 48 5.09 18.94 12.88
N CYS A 49 4.64 18.66 11.66
CA CYS A 49 4.85 17.39 10.99
C CYS A 49 6.35 17.12 11.05
N ARG A 50 6.74 15.98 11.63
CA ARG A 50 8.15 15.65 11.72
C ARG A 50 8.65 15.48 10.30
N LEU A 51 9.81 16.05 9.99
CA LEU A 51 10.43 15.82 8.69
C LEU A 51 10.84 14.35 8.59
N PRO A 52 10.47 13.63 7.51
CA PRO A 52 10.93 12.27 7.33
C PRO A 52 12.45 12.23 7.14
N PRO A 53 13.12 11.13 7.53
CA PRO A 53 14.51 10.88 7.18
C PRO A 53 14.73 10.98 5.66
N PRO A 54 15.93 11.42 5.21
CA PRO A 54 16.27 11.44 3.79
C PRO A 54 16.13 10.06 3.13
N VAL A 55 15.34 9.99 2.06
CA VAL A 55 15.32 8.83 1.14
C VAL A 55 16.15 9.20 -0.08
N ASP A 56 17.46 9.01 0.03
CA ASP A 56 18.40 9.35 -1.03
C ASP A 56 18.26 8.39 -2.22
N ILE A 57 17.68 8.88 -3.32
CA ILE A 57 17.58 8.16 -4.59
C ILE A 57 18.55 8.82 -5.58
N PRO A 58 19.44 8.06 -6.25
CA PRO A 58 20.33 8.63 -7.26
C PRO A 58 19.58 9.47 -8.31
N ASN A 59 20.15 10.61 -8.67
CA ASN A 59 19.60 11.45 -9.74
C ASN A 59 19.71 10.71 -11.08
N SER A 60 18.62 10.69 -11.84
CA SER A 60 18.59 10.14 -13.20
C SER A 60 17.52 10.84 -14.02
N LEU A 61 17.76 10.92 -15.33
CA LEU A 61 16.77 11.36 -16.32
C LEU A 61 16.00 10.19 -16.95
N ASN A 62 16.42 8.95 -16.70
CA ASN A 62 15.79 7.75 -17.24
C ASN A 62 14.58 7.35 -16.41
N THR A 63 13.51 6.93 -17.07
CA THR A 63 12.25 6.50 -16.46
C THR A 63 11.79 5.20 -17.08
N VAL A 64 10.98 4.43 -16.35
CA VAL A 64 10.22 3.32 -16.91
C VAL A 64 8.76 3.70 -17.03
N GLU A 65 8.06 3.08 -17.98
CA GLU A 65 6.61 3.11 -18.07
C GLU A 65 6.03 2.04 -17.14
N VAL A 66 5.06 2.42 -16.32
CA VAL A 66 4.39 1.52 -15.37
C VAL A 66 2.91 1.44 -15.73
N TYR A 67 2.37 0.23 -15.73
CA TYR A 67 0.94 -0.03 -15.90
C TYR A 67 0.46 -0.93 -14.77
N ILE A 68 -0.62 -0.54 -14.11
CA ILE A 68 -1.24 -1.29 -13.00
C ILE A 68 -2.24 -2.28 -13.60
N ILE A 69 -2.04 -3.57 -13.38
CA ILE A 69 -2.93 -4.63 -13.89
C ILE A 69 -3.79 -5.11 -12.73
N ASP A 70 -5.11 -4.97 -12.85
CA ASP A 70 -6.05 -5.76 -12.07
C ASP A 70 -5.95 -7.21 -12.55
N THR A 71 -5.50 -8.11 -11.68
CA THR A 71 -5.27 -9.52 -12.01
C THR A 71 -6.58 -10.31 -12.13
N THR A 72 -7.72 -9.68 -11.86
CA THR A 72 -9.06 -10.28 -11.80
C THR A 72 -9.20 -11.38 -10.75
N SER A 73 -8.23 -11.50 -9.84
CA SER A 73 -8.34 -12.33 -8.66
C SER A 73 -9.04 -11.57 -7.55
N PHE A 74 -9.92 -12.25 -6.82
CA PHE A 74 -10.55 -11.77 -5.61
C PHE A 74 -10.54 -12.88 -4.57
N MET A 75 -10.03 -12.55 -3.38
CA MET A 75 -9.83 -13.45 -2.27
C MET A 75 -10.61 -12.90 -1.08
N SER A 76 -11.38 -13.74 -0.40
CA SER A 76 -12.26 -13.29 0.69
C SER A 76 -12.33 -14.30 1.83
N GLY A 77 -12.71 -13.82 3.02
CA GLY A 77 -12.90 -14.67 4.19
C GLY A 77 -11.62 -15.07 4.91
N PHE A 78 -10.47 -14.50 4.53
CA PHE A 78 -9.21 -14.73 5.22
C PHE A 78 -9.22 -14.00 6.57
N PRO A 79 -8.94 -14.65 7.71
CA PRO A 79 -9.00 -13.98 9.01
C PRO A 79 -7.95 -12.87 9.12
N ALA A 80 -8.36 -11.63 9.39
CA ALA A 80 -7.47 -10.49 9.50
C ALA A 80 -6.39 -10.70 10.57
N SER A 81 -6.70 -11.48 11.62
CA SER A 81 -5.78 -11.84 12.70
C SER A 81 -4.55 -12.61 12.23
N THR A 82 -4.60 -13.23 11.05
CA THR A 82 -3.45 -13.95 10.47
C THR A 82 -2.47 -13.03 9.74
N PHE A 83 -2.83 -11.77 9.52
CA PHE A 83 -2.00 -10.78 8.83
C PHE A 83 -1.60 -9.63 9.75
N VAL A 84 -2.55 -9.10 10.51
CA VAL A 84 -2.39 -7.86 11.29
C VAL A 84 -2.80 -8.01 12.75
N GLU A 85 -2.13 -7.25 13.61
CA GLU A 85 -2.47 -7.07 15.01
C GLU A 85 -2.29 -5.62 15.49
N PRO A 86 -3.07 -5.16 16.49
CA PRO A 86 -4.26 -5.82 17.04
C PRO A 86 -5.44 -5.71 16.05
N LEU A 87 -6.44 -6.56 16.22
CA LEU A 87 -7.68 -6.43 15.45
C LEU A 87 -8.41 -5.12 15.76
N VAL A 88 -9.01 -4.55 14.71
CA VAL A 88 -9.93 -3.42 14.81
C VAL A 88 -11.36 -3.95 14.68
N SER A 89 -12.27 -3.44 15.51
CA SER A 89 -13.68 -3.85 15.47
C SER A 89 -14.29 -3.59 14.07
N GLY A 90 -14.95 -4.61 13.52
CA GLY A 90 -15.52 -4.57 12.17
C GLY A 90 -14.52 -4.91 11.07
N PHE A 91 -13.26 -5.20 11.40
CA PHE A 91 -12.23 -5.66 10.47
C PHE A 91 -11.74 -7.07 10.87
N ASP A 92 -12.63 -8.05 10.71
CA ASP A 92 -12.39 -9.44 11.11
C ASP A 92 -11.80 -10.30 9.97
N THR A 93 -12.04 -9.90 8.71
CA THR A 93 -11.55 -10.59 7.52
C THR A 93 -10.92 -9.64 6.52
N ILE A 94 -9.90 -10.13 5.81
CA ILE A 94 -9.32 -9.48 4.63
C ILE A 94 -10.06 -10.00 3.40
N ASN A 95 -10.53 -9.06 2.58
CA ASN A 95 -11.23 -9.33 1.33
C ASN A 95 -10.63 -8.42 0.24
N VAL A 96 -9.78 -8.98 -0.61
CA VAL A 96 -8.88 -8.21 -1.48
C VAL A 96 -8.74 -8.86 -2.84
N GLY A 97 -8.51 -8.05 -3.86
CA GLY A 97 -7.93 -8.50 -5.11
C GLY A 97 -6.40 -8.41 -5.09
N SER A 98 -5.77 -8.59 -6.25
CA SER A 98 -4.34 -8.40 -6.41
C SER A 98 -4.03 -7.47 -7.58
N TYR A 99 -2.97 -6.68 -7.45
CA TYR A 99 -2.39 -5.93 -8.54
C TYR A 99 -1.06 -6.53 -8.98
N SER A 100 -0.90 -6.63 -10.30
CA SER A 100 0.36 -6.89 -10.98
C SER A 100 0.81 -5.64 -11.73
N PHE A 101 2.05 -5.60 -12.21
CA PHE A 101 2.55 -4.43 -12.94
C PHE A 101 3.29 -4.81 -14.22
N LEU A 102 2.93 -4.19 -15.33
CA LEU A 102 3.74 -4.22 -16.55
C LEU A 102 4.72 -3.06 -16.50
N ILE A 103 6.01 -3.36 -16.65
CA ILE A 103 7.10 -2.39 -16.67
C ILE A 103 7.70 -2.38 -18.06
N LYS A 104 7.79 -1.21 -18.68
CA LYS A 104 8.49 -1.04 -19.96
C LYS A 104 9.63 -0.04 -19.81
N HIS A 105 10.82 -0.43 -20.24
CA HIS A 105 11.96 0.46 -20.31
C HIS A 105 12.20 0.88 -21.76
N PRO A 106 11.86 2.12 -22.15
CA PRO A 106 12.10 2.59 -23.50
C PRO A 106 13.60 2.74 -23.75
N GLY A 107 14.13 1.91 -24.64
CA GLY A 107 15.51 2.03 -25.11
C GLY A 107 16.55 1.21 -24.32
N SER A 108 16.13 0.30 -23.44
CA SER A 108 17.07 -0.66 -22.83
C SER A 108 17.73 -1.55 -23.90
N ASN A 109 17.02 -1.85 -25.00
CA ASN A 109 17.45 -2.73 -26.10
C ASN A 109 17.94 -4.09 -25.61
N THR A 110 17.37 -4.58 -24.51
CA THR A 110 17.63 -5.91 -23.95
C THR A 110 16.35 -6.74 -24.01
N LYS A 111 16.43 -8.05 -23.72
CA LYS A 111 15.21 -8.84 -23.56
C LYS A 111 14.31 -8.30 -22.42
N TYR A 112 14.87 -7.56 -21.46
CA TYR A 112 14.15 -6.96 -20.33
C TYR A 112 13.55 -5.58 -20.64
N ASP A 113 13.37 -5.23 -21.91
CA ASP A 113 12.63 -4.02 -22.33
C ASP A 113 11.19 -4.04 -21.79
N THR A 114 10.59 -5.22 -21.67
CA THR A 114 9.29 -5.42 -21.02
C THR A 114 9.41 -6.51 -19.97
N MET A 115 8.92 -6.22 -18.76
CA MET A 115 8.87 -7.15 -17.64
C MET A 115 7.51 -7.07 -16.95
N VAL A 116 7.14 -8.14 -16.24
CA VAL A 116 5.96 -8.15 -15.38
C VAL A 116 6.40 -8.36 -13.93
N PHE A 117 5.91 -7.53 -13.01
CA PHE A 117 6.10 -7.67 -11.58
C PHE A 117 4.82 -8.28 -10.97
N ASP A 118 4.95 -9.50 -10.46
CA ASP A 118 3.88 -10.40 -10.00
C ASP A 118 2.85 -10.79 -11.06
N LEU A 119 2.12 -11.89 -10.83
CA LEU A 119 1.12 -12.46 -11.75
C LEU A 119 -0.26 -12.67 -11.12
N GLY A 120 -0.47 -12.26 -9.87
CA GLY A 120 -1.71 -12.53 -9.15
C GLY A 120 -1.88 -14.01 -8.80
N VAL A 121 -3.14 -14.39 -8.57
CA VAL A 121 -3.52 -15.81 -8.41
C VAL A 121 -3.64 -16.46 -9.79
N ARG A 122 -3.14 -17.69 -9.95
CA ARG A 122 -3.37 -18.46 -11.19
C ARG A 122 -4.86 -18.77 -11.37
N LYS A 123 -5.33 -18.70 -12.61
CA LYS A 123 -6.75 -18.95 -12.96
C LYS A 123 -7.25 -20.32 -12.49
N ASP A 124 -6.41 -21.34 -12.61
CA ASP A 124 -6.66 -22.71 -12.21
C ASP A 124 -5.99 -23.02 -10.86
N TRP A 125 -6.25 -22.19 -9.86
CA TRP A 125 -5.60 -22.28 -8.53
C TRP A 125 -5.81 -23.64 -7.85
N GLU A 126 -6.82 -24.42 -8.24
CA GLU A 126 -7.01 -25.79 -7.78
C GLU A 126 -5.90 -26.76 -8.25
N ASN A 127 -5.04 -26.33 -9.18
CA ASN A 127 -3.82 -27.02 -9.60
C ASN A 127 -2.57 -26.57 -8.83
N LEU A 128 -2.71 -25.74 -7.79
CA LEU A 128 -1.68 -25.51 -6.78
C LEU A 128 -1.42 -26.79 -5.97
N PRO A 129 -0.32 -26.85 -5.19
CA PRO A 129 -0.02 -28.00 -4.34
C PRO A 129 -1.21 -28.44 -3.47
N GLU A 130 -1.44 -29.75 -3.39
CA GLU A 130 -2.65 -30.35 -2.78
C GLU A 130 -2.87 -29.89 -1.33
N THR A 131 -1.78 -29.67 -0.58
CA THR A 131 -1.81 -29.16 0.79
C THR A 131 -2.46 -27.78 0.88
N PHE A 132 -2.08 -26.87 -0.02
CA PHE A 132 -2.66 -25.53 -0.11
C PHE A 132 -4.15 -25.60 -0.51
N VAL A 133 -4.46 -26.33 -1.57
CA VAL A 133 -5.84 -26.43 -2.10
C VAL A 133 -6.78 -27.03 -1.04
N THR A 134 -6.32 -28.05 -0.32
CA THR A 134 -7.08 -28.66 0.79
C THR A 134 -7.26 -27.68 1.94
N GLY A 135 -6.25 -26.88 2.28
CA GLY A 135 -6.33 -25.83 3.30
C GLY A 135 -7.38 -24.78 2.97
N ILE A 136 -7.40 -24.26 1.73
CA ILE A 136 -8.40 -23.30 1.29
C ILE A 136 -9.80 -23.93 1.32
N LYS A 137 -10.00 -25.09 0.66
CA LYS A 137 -11.32 -25.76 0.60
C LYS A 137 -11.85 -26.23 1.96
N GLY A 138 -10.97 -26.48 2.92
CA GLY A 138 -11.31 -26.86 4.29
C GLY A 138 -11.54 -25.68 5.23
N SER A 139 -11.29 -24.45 4.78
CA SER A 139 -11.47 -23.22 5.54
C SER A 139 -12.74 -22.46 5.12
N GLY A 140 -12.94 -21.26 5.68
CA GLY A 140 -13.98 -20.32 5.25
C GLY A 140 -13.52 -19.35 4.14
N CYS A 141 -12.31 -19.53 3.62
CA CYS A 141 -11.74 -18.66 2.59
C CYS A 141 -12.27 -19.01 1.19
N ASN A 142 -12.36 -18.01 0.33
CA ASN A 142 -12.75 -18.14 -1.06
C ASN A 142 -11.72 -17.48 -1.98
N ILE A 143 -11.53 -18.06 -3.16
CA ILE A 143 -10.63 -17.57 -4.20
C ILE A 143 -11.38 -17.61 -5.53
N GLU A 144 -11.55 -16.46 -6.14
CA GLU A 144 -12.15 -16.28 -7.45
C GLU A 144 -11.13 -15.66 -8.39
N VAL A 145 -11.01 -16.18 -9.62
CA VAL A 145 -10.11 -15.63 -10.63
C VAL A 145 -10.81 -15.71 -11.98
N GLN A 146 -11.06 -14.56 -12.63
CA GLN A 146 -11.74 -14.55 -13.92
C GLN A 146 -10.80 -14.96 -15.06
N THR A 147 -9.57 -14.43 -15.05
CA THR A 147 -8.55 -14.74 -16.06
C THR A 147 -7.14 -14.53 -15.50
N ASP A 148 -6.12 -14.93 -16.27
CA ASP A 148 -4.71 -14.75 -15.91
C ASP A 148 -4.08 -13.51 -16.55
N VAL A 149 -2.97 -13.02 -15.96
CA VAL A 149 -2.23 -11.85 -16.44
C VAL A 149 -1.75 -12.01 -17.89
N ALA A 150 -1.33 -13.21 -18.29
CA ALA A 150 -0.91 -13.47 -19.67
C ALA A 150 -2.05 -13.24 -20.68
N SER A 151 -3.26 -13.65 -20.33
CA SER A 151 -4.47 -13.40 -21.13
C SER A 151 -4.82 -11.92 -21.16
N ILE A 152 -4.77 -11.21 -20.02
CA ILE A 152 -5.01 -9.75 -19.95
C ILE A 152 -4.05 -8.99 -20.86
N LEU A 153 -2.76 -9.33 -20.82
CA LEU A 153 -1.74 -8.72 -21.67
C LEU A 153 -2.05 -8.94 -23.15
N ARG A 154 -2.28 -10.20 -23.56
CA ARG A 154 -2.55 -10.57 -24.95
C ARG A 154 -3.83 -9.93 -25.50
N GLU A 155 -4.90 -9.91 -24.71
CA GLU A 155 -6.20 -9.33 -25.08
C GLU A 155 -6.12 -7.83 -25.31
N ASN A 156 -5.18 -7.15 -24.65
CA ASN A 156 -4.90 -5.72 -24.84
C ASN A 156 -3.73 -5.46 -25.81
N GLY A 157 -3.29 -6.49 -26.56
CA GLY A 157 -2.31 -6.34 -27.65
C GLY A 157 -0.84 -6.38 -27.23
N GLN A 158 -0.51 -6.71 -25.97
CA GLN A 158 0.86 -6.97 -25.56
C GLN A 158 1.27 -8.39 -25.99
N SER A 159 2.33 -8.50 -26.80
CA SER A 159 2.93 -9.79 -27.12
C SER A 159 3.65 -10.36 -25.91
N LEU A 160 3.41 -11.63 -25.59
CA LEU A 160 4.12 -12.31 -24.51
C LEU A 160 5.56 -12.65 -24.88
N ASP A 161 5.89 -12.72 -26.19
CA ASP A 161 7.26 -12.92 -26.67
C ASP A 161 8.18 -11.72 -26.36
N ASP A 162 7.58 -10.54 -26.13
CA ASP A 162 8.33 -9.33 -25.76
C ASP A 162 8.61 -9.27 -24.24
N VAL A 163 7.95 -10.10 -23.43
CA VAL A 163 8.14 -10.14 -21.98
C VAL A 163 9.39 -10.94 -21.65
N GLY A 164 10.49 -10.26 -21.34
CA GLY A 164 11.77 -10.91 -21.05
C GLY A 164 11.89 -11.52 -19.66
N ALA A 165 11.12 -11.01 -18.70
CA ALA A 165 11.12 -11.56 -17.35
C ALA A 165 9.78 -11.36 -16.62
N ILE A 166 9.50 -12.31 -15.73
CA ILE A 166 8.57 -12.18 -14.61
C ILE A 166 9.42 -11.99 -13.36
N ILE A 167 9.12 -10.95 -12.59
CA ILE A 167 9.72 -10.69 -11.28
C ILE A 167 8.66 -11.08 -10.24
N TRP A 168 8.99 -12.04 -9.39
CA TRP A 168 8.20 -12.30 -8.20
C TRP A 168 8.68 -11.40 -7.06
N SER A 169 7.77 -10.58 -6.52
CA SER A 169 7.97 -9.93 -5.23
C SER A 169 8.29 -11.01 -4.19
N HIS A 170 7.52 -12.10 -4.21
CA HIS A 170 7.75 -13.34 -3.50
C HIS A 170 6.89 -14.46 -4.09
N TRP A 171 6.94 -15.64 -3.45
CA TRP A 171 6.46 -16.89 -4.04
C TRP A 171 5.06 -17.33 -3.63
N HIS A 172 4.33 -16.55 -2.84
CA HIS A 172 2.96 -16.91 -2.46
C HIS A 172 2.03 -16.98 -3.67
N PHE A 173 0.97 -17.75 -3.51
CA PHE A 173 0.09 -18.21 -4.58
C PHE A 173 -0.62 -17.07 -5.34
N ASP A 174 -0.81 -15.94 -4.69
CA ASP A 174 -1.47 -14.72 -5.12
C ASP A 174 -0.53 -13.67 -5.72
N HIS A 175 0.76 -14.01 -5.83
CA HIS A 175 1.78 -13.25 -6.56
C HIS A 175 2.43 -14.09 -7.66
N ALA A 176 2.57 -15.40 -7.43
CA ALA A 176 3.30 -16.29 -8.30
C ALA A 176 2.61 -16.52 -9.67
N GLY A 177 1.27 -16.55 -9.69
CA GLY A 177 0.46 -16.89 -10.85
C GLY A 177 0.88 -18.21 -11.51
N ASP A 178 0.77 -18.28 -12.85
CA ASP A 178 1.31 -19.40 -13.63
C ASP A 178 2.29 -18.91 -14.70
N PRO A 179 3.62 -18.95 -14.42
CA PRO A 179 4.64 -18.59 -15.39
C PRO A 179 4.61 -19.42 -16.68
N GLN A 180 4.00 -20.62 -16.69
CA GLN A 180 3.93 -21.46 -17.90
C GLN A 180 3.04 -20.87 -19.00
N THR A 181 2.20 -19.89 -18.66
CA THR A 181 1.42 -19.13 -19.63
C THR A 181 2.29 -18.19 -20.50
N PHE A 182 3.55 -17.96 -20.10
CA PHE A 182 4.54 -17.19 -20.84
C PHE A 182 5.54 -18.10 -21.58
N PRO A 183 6.13 -17.64 -22.69
CA PRO A 183 7.20 -18.35 -23.39
C PRO A 183 8.33 -18.78 -22.45
N ARG A 184 9.00 -19.90 -22.79
CA ARG A 184 10.17 -20.39 -22.03
C ARG A 184 11.37 -19.43 -22.08
N ALA A 185 11.37 -18.48 -23.01
CA ALA A 185 12.37 -17.43 -23.11
C ALA A 185 12.20 -16.31 -22.06
N THR A 186 11.03 -16.24 -21.41
CA THR A 186 10.76 -15.33 -20.29
C THR A 186 11.43 -15.87 -19.03
N ASP A 187 12.40 -15.14 -18.48
CA ASP A 187 13.08 -15.52 -17.25
C ASP A 187 12.16 -15.38 -16.04
N LEU A 188 12.50 -16.08 -14.96
CA LEU A 188 11.90 -15.88 -13.64
C LEU A 188 12.94 -15.27 -12.70
N ILE A 189 12.65 -14.08 -12.17
CA ILE A 189 13.51 -13.35 -11.24
C ILE A 189 12.89 -13.41 -9.84
N VAL A 190 13.70 -13.82 -8.87
CA VAL A 190 13.31 -14.01 -7.47
C VAL A 190 14.30 -13.32 -6.53
N GLY A 191 13.88 -13.07 -5.29
CA GLY A 191 14.74 -12.45 -4.29
C GLY A 191 15.68 -13.41 -3.57
N PRO A 192 16.61 -12.86 -2.77
CA PRO A 192 17.69 -13.60 -2.13
C PRO A 192 17.20 -14.77 -1.27
N GLY A 193 17.89 -15.91 -1.38
CA GLY A 193 17.60 -17.10 -0.59
C GLY A 193 16.44 -17.95 -1.11
N PHE A 194 15.74 -17.54 -2.18
CA PHE A 194 14.71 -18.36 -2.79
C PHE A 194 15.24 -19.74 -3.20
N LYS A 195 16.33 -19.79 -3.97
CA LYS A 195 16.90 -21.04 -4.49
C LYS A 195 17.36 -21.98 -3.37
N SER A 196 17.89 -21.45 -2.27
CA SER A 196 18.37 -22.27 -1.15
C SER A 196 17.24 -22.83 -0.28
N ASN A 197 16.08 -22.17 -0.25
CA ASN A 197 14.97 -22.55 0.63
C ASN A 197 13.82 -23.24 -0.10
N MET A 198 13.61 -22.91 -1.38
CA MET A 198 12.45 -23.37 -2.16
C MET A 198 12.79 -24.51 -3.12
N ILE A 199 14.07 -24.83 -3.35
CA ILE A 199 14.49 -25.90 -4.28
C ILE A 199 15.11 -27.06 -3.50
N PRO A 200 14.65 -28.31 -3.70
CA PRO A 200 13.55 -28.71 -4.59
C PRO A 200 12.16 -28.29 -4.07
N ALA A 201 11.21 -28.10 -4.99
CA ALA A 201 9.82 -27.69 -4.72
C ALA A 201 8.82 -28.78 -5.12
N TYR A 202 7.52 -28.50 -5.14
CA TYR A 202 6.52 -29.44 -5.63
C TYR A 202 6.76 -29.73 -7.13
N PRO A 203 6.71 -31.00 -7.60
CA PRO A 203 6.26 -32.19 -6.90
C PRO A 203 7.36 -32.98 -6.17
N THR A 204 8.63 -32.58 -6.30
CA THR A 204 9.77 -33.25 -5.64
C THR A 204 9.64 -33.22 -4.11
N VAL A 205 9.20 -32.08 -3.56
CA VAL A 205 8.80 -31.91 -2.16
C VAL A 205 7.29 -31.71 -2.09
N LYS A 206 6.57 -32.72 -1.60
CA LYS A 206 5.09 -32.75 -1.61
C LYS A 206 4.43 -31.63 -0.83
N ASP A 207 5.05 -31.21 0.27
CA ASP A 207 4.51 -30.18 1.16
C ASP A 207 4.93 -28.76 0.76
N SER A 208 5.71 -28.61 -0.33
CA SER A 208 6.08 -27.29 -0.83
C SER A 208 4.86 -26.58 -1.42
N HIS A 209 4.74 -25.29 -1.10
CA HIS A 209 3.71 -24.40 -1.63
C HIS A 209 4.07 -23.82 -3.01
N VAL A 210 5.28 -24.08 -3.51
CA VAL A 210 5.78 -23.60 -4.80
C VAL A 210 5.92 -24.78 -5.77
N ASN A 211 5.59 -24.57 -7.04
CA ASN A 211 5.70 -25.58 -8.09
C ASN A 211 6.95 -25.37 -8.96
N GLU A 212 7.76 -26.43 -9.13
CA GLU A 212 8.99 -26.43 -9.95
C GLU A 212 8.73 -26.10 -11.42
N THR A 213 7.49 -26.32 -11.91
CA THR A 213 7.11 -25.93 -13.28
C THR A 213 7.21 -24.42 -13.53
N ALA A 214 7.21 -23.60 -12.47
CA ALA A 214 7.40 -22.16 -12.58
C ALA A 214 8.72 -21.78 -13.27
N TRP A 215 9.80 -22.56 -13.08
CA TRP A 215 11.10 -22.35 -13.73
C TRP A 215 11.51 -23.46 -14.70
N GLU A 216 10.62 -24.37 -15.05
CA GLU A 216 10.95 -25.44 -15.99
C GLU A 216 11.26 -24.90 -17.39
N GLY A 217 12.51 -25.09 -17.84
CA GLY A 217 12.95 -24.70 -19.17
C GLY A 217 13.14 -23.19 -19.37
N ARG A 218 13.12 -22.39 -18.30
CA ARG A 218 13.47 -20.96 -18.31
C ARG A 218 14.64 -20.68 -17.37
N GLU A 219 15.25 -19.51 -17.50
CA GLU A 219 16.30 -19.07 -16.58
C GLU A 219 15.67 -18.63 -15.24
N LEU A 220 16.15 -19.20 -14.13
CA LEU A 220 15.79 -18.75 -12.78
C LEU A 220 16.93 -17.89 -12.24
N ILE A 221 16.68 -16.61 -12.01
CA ILE A 221 17.65 -15.60 -11.58
C ILE A 221 17.34 -15.20 -10.15
N GLU A 222 18.32 -15.29 -9.26
CA GLU A 222 18.20 -14.81 -7.88
C GLU A 222 18.99 -13.51 -7.73
N ILE A 223 18.35 -12.46 -7.22
CA ILE A 223 18.96 -11.13 -7.06
C ILE A 223 19.96 -11.14 -5.90
N ASP A 224 21.11 -10.50 -6.13
CA ASP A 224 22.12 -10.21 -5.10
C ASP A 224 22.24 -8.71 -4.86
N PHE A 225 21.67 -8.25 -3.75
CA PHE A 225 21.74 -6.85 -3.32
C PHE A 225 23.13 -6.40 -2.87
N LYS A 226 24.09 -7.32 -2.66
CA LYS A 226 25.47 -7.01 -2.24
C LYS A 226 26.45 -6.97 -3.42
N GLY A 227 25.98 -7.28 -4.63
CA GLY A 227 26.77 -7.27 -5.85
C GLY A 227 27.06 -5.87 -6.39
N GLU A 228 27.65 -5.80 -7.59
CA GLU A 228 28.10 -4.54 -8.22
C GLU A 228 26.96 -3.52 -8.48
N LYS A 229 25.73 -4.01 -8.68
CA LYS A 229 24.52 -3.20 -8.88
C LYS A 229 23.81 -2.85 -7.56
N GLY A 230 24.36 -3.28 -6.43
CA GLY A 230 23.84 -3.03 -5.10
C GLY A 230 24.08 -1.59 -4.65
N LEU A 231 23.07 -0.97 -4.05
CA LEU A 231 23.12 0.36 -3.45
C LEU A 231 22.15 0.49 -2.27
N LYS A 232 22.07 1.68 -1.68
CA LYS A 232 21.05 2.04 -0.69
C LYS A 232 20.08 3.06 -1.27
N ILE A 233 18.79 2.86 -1.01
CA ILE A 233 17.74 3.86 -1.20
C ILE A 233 17.03 4.04 0.15
N GLY A 234 17.25 5.19 0.79
CA GLY A 234 16.92 5.35 2.20
C GLY A 234 17.53 4.22 3.03
N LYS A 235 16.68 3.44 3.70
CA LYS A 235 17.09 2.28 4.50
C LYS A 235 17.01 0.93 3.77
N PHE A 236 16.51 0.90 2.54
CA PHE A 236 16.47 -0.33 1.74
C PHE A 236 17.85 -0.67 1.17
N ASP A 237 18.23 -1.94 1.24
CA ASP A 237 19.16 -2.49 0.24
C ASP A 237 18.44 -2.50 -1.10
N ALA A 238 19.06 -1.95 -2.12
CA ALA A 238 18.46 -1.77 -3.43
C ALA A 238 19.38 -2.34 -4.52
N TYR A 239 18.78 -2.72 -5.65
CA TYR A 239 19.46 -3.21 -6.83
C TYR A 239 19.00 -2.38 -8.03
N ASP A 240 19.89 -1.61 -8.64
CA ASP A 240 19.59 -0.85 -9.86
C ASP A 240 19.56 -1.81 -11.06
N PHE A 241 18.36 -2.15 -11.50
CA PHE A 241 18.15 -3.24 -12.44
C PHE A 241 18.81 -2.96 -13.79
N TYR A 242 18.54 -1.78 -14.34
CA TYR A 242 19.08 -1.31 -15.60
C TYR A 242 20.45 -0.62 -15.44
N GLY A 243 20.83 -0.22 -14.23
CA GLY A 243 22.06 0.51 -13.95
C GLY A 243 22.00 1.99 -14.37
N ASP A 244 20.80 2.49 -14.64
CA ASP A 244 20.55 3.84 -15.16
C ASP A 244 19.64 4.67 -14.24
N GLY A 245 19.25 4.11 -13.09
CA GLY A 245 18.43 4.73 -12.07
C GLY A 245 16.94 4.88 -12.37
N SER A 246 16.42 4.13 -13.35
CA SER A 246 15.00 4.14 -13.74
C SER A 246 14.14 3.10 -13.01
N PHE A 247 14.70 1.97 -12.60
CA PHE A 247 13.97 0.89 -11.91
C PHE A 247 14.88 0.17 -10.92
N TYR A 248 14.44 0.10 -9.66
CA TYR A 248 15.16 -0.56 -8.58
C TYR A 248 14.32 -1.70 -8.02
N LEU A 249 14.97 -2.81 -7.65
CA LEU A 249 14.40 -3.76 -6.71
C LEU A 249 14.84 -3.37 -5.30
N LEU A 250 13.98 -3.56 -4.30
CA LEU A 250 14.22 -3.20 -2.91
C LEU A 250 14.09 -4.46 -2.04
N SER A 251 15.09 -4.73 -1.21
CA SER A 251 15.05 -5.81 -0.24
C SER A 251 14.10 -5.46 0.91
N SER A 252 13.02 -6.23 1.04
CA SER A 252 11.97 -6.03 2.04
C SER A 252 11.63 -7.36 2.73
N PRO A 253 12.58 -7.98 3.43
CA PRO A 253 12.39 -9.30 4.05
C PRO A 253 11.37 -9.26 5.19
N GLY A 254 10.97 -10.45 5.63
CA GLY A 254 10.06 -10.66 6.76
C GLY A 254 8.81 -11.44 6.38
N HIS A 255 8.06 -10.97 5.38
CA HIS A 255 6.85 -11.66 4.92
C HIS A 255 7.13 -13.07 4.38
N ALA A 256 8.05 -13.17 3.43
CA ALA A 256 8.45 -14.43 2.83
C ALA A 256 9.96 -14.43 2.52
N VAL A 257 10.55 -15.63 2.38
CA VAL A 257 11.94 -15.76 1.91
C VAL A 257 12.08 -15.07 0.56
N GLY A 258 13.03 -14.14 0.49
CA GLY A 258 13.33 -13.40 -0.73
C GLY A 258 12.28 -12.36 -1.09
N HIS A 259 11.44 -11.90 -0.15
CA HIS A 259 10.47 -10.85 -0.42
C HIS A 259 11.18 -9.54 -0.87
N MET A 260 10.72 -8.98 -1.99
CA MET A 260 11.20 -7.75 -2.58
C MET A 260 10.05 -6.85 -3.02
N SER A 261 10.19 -5.56 -2.78
CA SER A 261 9.41 -4.51 -3.44
C SER A 261 10.17 -3.99 -4.67
N ALA A 262 9.56 -3.13 -5.48
CA ALA A 262 10.24 -2.40 -6.53
C ALA A 262 9.99 -0.89 -6.42
N LEU A 263 10.92 -0.07 -6.93
CA LEU A 263 10.80 1.37 -7.03
C LEU A 263 11.03 1.80 -8.47
N ALA A 264 9.96 2.22 -9.14
CA ALA A 264 9.96 2.64 -10.53
C ALA A 264 9.97 4.17 -10.62
N ARG A 265 10.96 4.76 -11.29
CA ARG A 265 10.93 6.18 -11.60
C ARG A 265 9.97 6.42 -12.76
N THR A 266 8.88 7.13 -12.50
CA THR A 266 7.82 7.37 -13.49
C THR A 266 7.97 8.69 -14.24
N THR A 267 8.58 9.71 -13.62
CA THR A 267 8.93 10.99 -14.26
C THR A 267 10.32 11.44 -13.82
N SER A 268 10.99 12.28 -14.63
CA SER A 268 12.38 12.72 -14.37
C SER A 268 12.50 14.13 -13.82
N ASP A 269 11.58 15.05 -14.14
CA ASP A 269 11.61 16.44 -13.68
C ASP A 269 10.19 17.05 -13.56
N PRO A 270 9.68 17.31 -12.34
CA PRO A 270 10.24 16.83 -11.07
C PRO A 270 10.20 15.29 -11.00
N PRO A 271 11.17 14.62 -10.35
CA PRO A 271 11.19 13.16 -10.32
C PRO A 271 10.07 12.61 -9.43
N SER A 272 9.34 11.61 -9.94
CA SER A 272 8.33 10.87 -9.19
C SER A 272 8.57 9.37 -9.27
N PHE A 273 8.17 8.63 -8.23
CA PHE A 273 8.41 7.20 -8.09
C PHE A 273 7.15 6.46 -7.66
N MET A 274 6.93 5.28 -8.24
CA MET A 274 5.93 4.33 -7.76
C MET A 274 6.65 3.18 -7.05
N LEU A 275 6.28 2.91 -5.81
CA LEU A 275 6.79 1.79 -5.02
C LEU A 275 5.79 0.64 -5.13
N LEU A 276 6.17 -0.43 -5.83
CA LEU A 276 5.38 -1.64 -6.03
C LEU A 276 5.62 -2.55 -4.82
N GLY A 277 4.64 -2.64 -3.94
CA GLY A 277 4.84 -3.16 -2.59
C GLY A 277 5.10 -4.66 -2.52
N GLY A 278 4.44 -5.45 -3.38
CA GLY A 278 4.15 -6.83 -3.04
C GLY A 278 3.41 -6.85 -1.69
N ASP A 279 3.89 -7.70 -0.79
CA ASP A 279 3.38 -7.89 0.57
C ASP A 279 4.37 -7.34 1.62
N ILE A 280 5.05 -6.25 1.29
CA ILE A 280 5.73 -5.48 2.35
C ILE A 280 4.73 -5.02 3.42
N ALA A 281 3.47 -4.81 3.02
CA ALA A 281 2.30 -4.64 3.86
C ALA A 281 1.07 -5.17 3.08
N HIS A 282 0.17 -5.86 3.77
CA HIS A 282 -1.10 -6.36 3.23
C HIS A 282 -2.20 -5.30 3.28
N HIS A 283 -2.11 -4.37 4.24
CA HIS A 283 -3.11 -3.33 4.45
C HIS A 283 -2.45 -1.98 4.73
N CYS A 284 -3.01 -0.89 4.18
CA CYS A 284 -2.45 0.45 4.34
C CYS A 284 -2.32 0.91 5.80
N GLY A 285 -3.15 0.36 6.68
CA GLY A 285 -3.08 0.55 8.13
C GLY A 285 -1.78 0.03 8.79
N GLU A 286 -0.99 -0.82 8.13
CA GLU A 286 0.31 -1.27 8.67
C GLU A 286 1.39 -0.19 8.58
N PHE A 287 1.24 0.78 7.67
CA PHE A 287 2.20 1.89 7.51
C PHE A 287 1.56 3.29 7.64
N ARG A 288 0.26 3.38 7.88
CA ARG A 288 -0.47 4.66 8.09
C ARG A 288 -1.40 4.60 9.30
N PRO A 289 -1.54 5.72 10.06
CA PRO A 289 -0.77 6.96 9.95
C PRO A 289 0.68 6.79 10.44
N SER A 290 1.47 7.85 10.40
CA SER A 290 2.86 7.83 10.88
C SER A 290 3.29 9.16 11.50
N PRO A 291 4.47 9.24 12.15
CA PRO A 291 4.95 10.51 12.72
C PRO A 291 5.26 11.58 11.66
N TYR A 292 5.43 11.17 10.40
CA TYR A 292 5.73 12.04 9.27
C TYR A 292 4.47 12.39 8.47
N THR A 293 3.43 11.56 8.55
CA THR A 293 2.10 11.78 7.97
C THR A 293 1.04 11.37 9.01
N PRO A 294 0.77 12.22 10.01
CA PRO A 294 -0.22 11.92 11.03
C PRO A 294 -1.64 11.89 10.46
N LEU A 295 -2.54 11.17 11.14
CA LEU A 295 -3.97 11.18 10.83
C LEU A 295 -4.51 12.63 10.92
N PRO A 296 -5.07 13.20 9.84
CA PRO A 296 -5.47 14.60 9.84
C PRO A 296 -6.76 14.82 10.64
N GLU A 297 -6.99 16.06 11.10
CA GLU A 297 -8.26 16.43 11.75
C GLU A 297 -9.48 16.24 10.83
N VAL A 298 -9.27 16.39 9.52
CA VAL A 298 -10.27 16.20 8.47
C VAL A 298 -9.64 15.38 7.35
N ILE A 299 -10.27 14.25 7.01
CA ILE A 299 -9.88 13.39 5.90
C ILE A 299 -10.68 13.82 4.66
N SER A 300 -9.98 14.11 3.57
CA SER A 300 -10.56 14.35 2.25
C SER A 300 -9.66 13.68 1.19
N PRO A 301 -10.22 12.92 0.23
CA PRO A 301 -11.64 12.60 0.07
C PRO A 301 -12.23 11.78 1.24
N ASN A 302 -13.55 11.80 1.39
CA ASN A 302 -14.22 11.07 2.48
C ASN A 302 -14.10 9.55 2.26
N PRO A 303 -13.44 8.82 3.18
CA PRO A 303 -13.18 7.39 2.97
C PRO A 303 -14.44 6.52 3.12
N LEU A 304 -15.52 7.04 3.72
CA LEU A 304 -16.79 6.30 3.89
C LEU A 304 -17.75 6.41 2.70
N GLY A 305 -17.32 7.01 1.57
CA GLY A 305 -18.10 7.01 0.33
C GLY A 305 -19.45 7.75 0.40
N ARG A 306 -19.64 8.69 1.32
CA ARG A 306 -20.92 9.40 1.52
C ARG A 306 -21.02 10.68 0.68
N THR A 307 -22.23 11.25 0.61
CA THR A 307 -22.57 12.55 -0.01
C THR A 307 -21.70 13.74 0.42
N LEU A 308 -20.92 13.59 1.50
CA LEU A 308 -20.00 14.59 2.04
C LEU A 308 -18.59 14.39 1.50
N SER A 309 -17.95 15.47 1.05
CA SER A 309 -16.60 15.45 0.47
C SER A 309 -15.45 15.25 1.47
N ALA A 310 -15.73 15.31 2.77
CA ALA A 310 -14.74 15.14 3.83
C ALA A 310 -15.34 14.50 5.09
N CYS A 311 -14.50 13.88 5.91
CA CYS A 311 -14.88 13.18 7.15
C CYS A 311 -13.99 13.63 8.32
N PRO A 312 -14.54 13.85 9.55
CA PRO A 312 -13.71 14.16 10.71
C PRO A 312 -12.76 13.00 11.04
N GLY A 313 -11.45 13.25 11.03
CA GLY A 313 -10.45 12.22 11.35
C GLY A 313 -10.53 11.72 12.79
N ARG A 314 -11.18 12.48 13.68
CA ARG A 314 -11.45 12.06 15.06
C ARG A 314 -12.25 10.75 15.15
N LEU A 315 -13.10 10.46 14.17
CA LEU A 315 -13.85 9.20 14.13
C LEU A 315 -12.89 8.01 14.00
N PHE A 316 -11.93 8.10 13.08
CA PHE A 316 -10.91 7.07 12.90
C PHE A 316 -9.91 7.02 14.04
N LEU A 317 -9.59 8.15 14.68
CA LEU A 317 -8.78 8.15 15.90
C LEU A 317 -9.49 7.44 17.07
N ASN A 318 -10.82 7.55 17.14
CA ASN A 318 -11.62 6.82 18.14
C ASN A 318 -11.67 5.31 17.85
N ILE A 319 -11.49 4.87 16.60
CA ILE A 319 -11.39 3.45 16.24
C ILE A 319 -9.95 2.93 16.44
N HIS A 320 -8.96 3.76 16.13
CA HIS A 320 -7.52 3.44 16.20
C HIS A 320 -7.15 2.67 17.49
N PRO A 321 -6.51 1.49 17.41
CA PRO A 321 -6.28 0.65 18.59
C PRO A 321 -5.49 1.36 19.70
N TRP A 322 -4.49 2.14 19.31
CA TRP A 322 -3.62 2.85 20.25
C TRP A 322 -4.04 4.30 20.56
N LYS A 323 -5.13 4.80 19.96
CA LYS A 323 -5.56 6.21 20.06
C LYS A 323 -4.44 7.24 19.78
N ASP A 324 -3.53 6.90 18.87
CA ASP A 324 -2.35 7.70 18.54
C ASP A 324 -2.39 8.08 17.05
N PRO A 325 -2.48 9.38 16.70
CA PRO A 325 -2.56 9.81 15.30
C PRO A 325 -1.23 9.70 14.55
N GLU A 326 -0.11 9.38 15.23
CA GLU A 326 1.23 9.27 14.64
C GLU A 326 1.71 7.82 14.54
N ARG A 327 0.87 6.83 14.85
CA ARG A 327 1.22 5.40 14.82
C ARG A 327 0.36 4.67 13.78
N PRO A 328 0.90 3.70 13.01
CA PRO A 328 0.06 2.86 12.16
C PRO A 328 -1.07 2.18 12.94
N PHE A 329 -2.14 1.77 12.23
CA PHE A 329 -3.27 1.00 12.78
C PHE A 329 -2.92 -0.45 13.11
N PHE A 330 -1.90 -1.00 12.46
CA PHE A 330 -1.52 -2.40 12.58
C PHE A 330 -0.01 -2.59 12.65
N ASP A 331 0.39 -3.64 13.35
CA ASP A 331 1.67 -4.34 13.24
C ASP A 331 1.41 -5.69 12.54
N PRO A 332 2.41 -6.31 11.87
CA PRO A 332 2.26 -7.66 11.31
C PRO A 332 2.16 -8.71 12.42
N THR A 333 1.23 -9.67 12.28
CA THR A 333 0.99 -10.72 13.29
C THR A 333 2.22 -11.60 13.53
N THR A 334 2.60 -11.84 14.80
CA THR A 334 3.80 -12.60 15.21
C THR A 334 3.69 -14.13 15.32
N GLU A 335 2.71 -14.76 14.66
CA GLU A 335 2.39 -16.21 14.61
C GLU A 335 1.18 -16.72 15.42
N PRO A 336 0.42 -17.70 14.88
CA PRO A 336 0.50 -18.21 13.50
C PRO A 336 -0.06 -17.19 12.50
N GLY A 337 0.65 -16.92 11.41
CA GLY A 337 0.24 -15.92 10.41
C GLY A 337 0.80 -16.14 9.01
N TRP A 338 0.71 -15.11 8.18
CA TRP A 338 1.23 -15.09 6.80
C TRP A 338 2.66 -14.55 6.69
N HIS A 339 3.25 -14.11 7.81
CA HIS A 339 4.61 -13.59 7.87
C HIS A 339 5.57 -14.65 8.36
N LEU A 340 6.62 -14.95 7.58
CA LEU A 340 7.68 -15.85 8.01
C LEU A 340 8.41 -15.32 9.27
N GLU A 341 8.73 -14.03 9.29
CA GLU A 341 9.44 -13.34 10.37
C GLU A 341 8.79 -11.96 10.60
N ALA A 342 7.71 -11.91 11.38
CA ALA A 342 6.92 -10.68 11.59
C ALA A 342 7.73 -9.48 12.12
N ALA A 343 8.73 -9.72 12.98
CA ALA A 343 9.60 -8.65 13.46
C ALA A 343 10.43 -8.03 12.33
N GLU A 344 10.95 -8.86 11.41
CA GLU A 344 11.67 -8.38 10.23
C GLU A 344 10.73 -7.73 9.21
N ALA A 345 9.50 -8.23 9.09
CA ALA A 345 8.46 -7.62 8.26
C ALA A 345 8.14 -6.20 8.75
N LYS A 346 8.01 -6.03 10.08
CA LYS A 346 7.83 -4.74 10.73
C LYS A 346 8.98 -3.78 10.46
N GLU A 347 10.22 -4.25 10.45
CA GLU A 347 11.39 -3.43 10.08
C GLU A 347 11.33 -3.01 8.61
N SER A 348 10.85 -3.86 7.71
CA SER A 348 10.62 -3.51 6.30
C SER A 348 9.50 -2.48 6.13
N ILE A 349 8.40 -2.63 6.88
CA ILE A 349 7.31 -1.64 6.97
C ILE A 349 7.82 -0.29 7.47
N ASP A 350 8.73 -0.27 8.45
CA ASP A 350 9.31 1.00 8.94
C ASP A 350 10.11 1.74 7.86
N LYS A 351 10.75 1.02 6.93
CA LYS A 351 11.40 1.62 5.76
C LYS A 351 10.35 2.17 4.78
N LEU A 352 9.23 1.47 4.61
CA LEU A 352 8.10 1.93 3.79
C LEU A 352 7.47 3.21 4.37
N ILE A 353 7.32 3.32 5.69
CA ILE A 353 6.81 4.53 6.36
C ILE A 353 7.65 5.76 6.01
N GLU A 354 8.98 5.62 5.96
CA GLU A 354 9.87 6.71 5.57
C GLU A 354 9.70 7.09 4.09
N ALA A 355 9.52 6.11 3.20
CA ALA A 355 9.27 6.36 1.78
C ALA A 355 7.89 6.98 1.52
N ASP A 356 6.84 6.49 2.19
CA ASP A 356 5.46 7.00 2.07
C ASP A 356 5.32 8.45 2.55
N ALA A 357 6.25 8.95 3.37
CA ALA A 357 6.22 10.34 3.81
C ALA A 357 6.52 11.36 2.69
N TYR A 358 7.11 10.93 1.56
CA TYR A 358 7.48 11.81 0.45
C TYR A 358 6.37 11.94 -0.58
N ASP A 359 5.92 13.15 -0.89
CA ASP A 359 4.83 13.36 -1.86
C ASP A 359 5.15 12.82 -3.27
N ASN A 360 6.43 12.71 -3.63
CA ASN A 360 6.88 12.19 -4.92
C ASN A 360 7.17 10.67 -4.94
N ILE A 361 6.84 9.93 -3.88
CA ILE A 361 6.91 8.45 -3.85
C ILE A 361 5.51 7.91 -3.55
N PHE A 362 4.91 7.15 -4.45
CA PHE A 362 3.58 6.56 -4.28
C PHE A 362 3.66 5.05 -4.02
N PRO A 363 3.44 4.60 -2.78
CA PRO A 363 3.30 3.18 -2.50
C PRO A 363 1.99 2.63 -3.05
N VAL A 364 2.11 1.53 -3.79
CA VAL A 364 1.01 0.77 -4.39
C VAL A 364 1.17 -0.67 -3.92
N MET A 365 0.41 -1.05 -2.89
CA MET A 365 0.44 -2.42 -2.35
C MET A 365 -0.35 -3.35 -3.26
N ALA A 366 -0.01 -4.64 -3.29
CA ALA A 366 -0.68 -5.61 -4.15
C ALA A 366 -2.18 -5.72 -3.83
N HIS A 367 -2.55 -5.58 -2.56
CA HIS A 367 -3.91 -5.83 -2.06
C HIS A 367 -4.68 -4.56 -1.65
N ASP A 368 -4.22 -3.36 -2.02
CA ASP A 368 -4.90 -2.10 -1.68
C ASP A 368 -6.10 -1.83 -2.61
N MET A 369 -7.26 -2.41 -2.30
CA MET A 369 -8.48 -2.22 -3.09
C MET A 369 -9.06 -0.80 -3.01
N THR A 370 -8.52 0.03 -2.13
CA THR A 370 -8.93 1.44 -1.99
C THR A 370 -8.44 2.31 -3.15
N LEU A 371 -7.49 1.80 -3.95
CA LEU A 371 -7.06 2.43 -5.19
C LEU A 371 -8.18 2.52 -6.23
N GLY A 372 -9.07 1.51 -6.26
CA GLY A 372 -10.36 1.49 -6.94
C GLY A 372 -10.45 2.28 -8.25
N GLU A 373 -11.44 3.16 -8.36
CA GLU A 373 -11.67 4.02 -9.53
C GLU A 373 -10.71 5.23 -9.63
N THR A 374 -9.85 5.44 -8.63
CA THR A 374 -8.94 6.60 -8.60
C THR A 374 -7.77 6.40 -9.57
N VAL A 375 -7.19 5.20 -9.56
CA VAL A 375 -6.07 4.85 -10.43
C VAL A 375 -6.57 4.41 -11.81
N GLU A 376 -5.75 4.62 -12.83
CA GLU A 376 -6.02 4.07 -14.15
C GLU A 376 -5.34 2.70 -14.29
N LEU A 377 -6.14 1.69 -14.63
CA LEU A 377 -5.69 0.33 -14.85
C LEU A 377 -5.25 0.12 -16.31
N TYR A 378 -4.39 -0.88 -16.52
CA TYR A 378 -3.91 -1.35 -17.81
C TYR A 378 -5.11 -1.58 -18.75
N PRO A 379 -5.08 -1.09 -20.00
CA PRO A 379 -3.89 -0.68 -20.77
C PRO A 379 -3.42 0.77 -20.60
N LYS A 380 -3.96 1.53 -19.64
CA LYS A 380 -3.54 2.92 -19.42
C LYS A 380 -2.26 3.00 -18.57
N LYS A 381 -1.42 3.98 -18.90
CA LYS A 381 -0.13 4.23 -18.24
C LYS A 381 -0.34 4.96 -16.91
N ALA A 382 0.39 4.56 -15.88
CA ALA A 382 0.29 5.10 -14.52
C ALA A 382 1.30 6.22 -14.21
N ASN A 383 2.17 6.58 -15.15
CA ASN A 383 3.33 7.44 -14.87
C ASN A 383 3.00 8.83 -14.32
N ASP A 384 1.89 9.41 -14.77
CA ASP A 384 1.46 10.77 -14.40
C ASP A 384 0.69 10.80 -13.05
N TRP A 385 0.75 9.74 -12.24
CA TRP A 385 0.05 9.61 -10.96
C TRP A 385 0.21 10.83 -10.05
N MET A 386 1.40 11.43 -10.01
CA MET A 386 1.72 12.57 -9.14
C MET A 386 1.01 13.84 -9.62
N ALA A 387 1.02 14.10 -10.93
CA ALA A 387 0.28 15.21 -11.52
C ALA A 387 -1.24 15.02 -11.41
N ARG A 388 -1.71 13.77 -11.40
CA ARG A 388 -3.13 13.41 -11.18
C ARG A 388 -3.54 13.37 -9.71
N GLY A 389 -2.61 13.53 -8.77
CA GLY A 389 -2.88 13.55 -7.32
C GLY A 389 -3.39 12.21 -6.77
N TRP A 390 -3.01 11.07 -7.37
CA TRP A 390 -3.52 9.76 -6.97
C TRP A 390 -3.16 9.42 -5.53
N LYS A 391 -1.90 9.66 -5.14
CA LYS A 391 -1.43 9.36 -3.79
C LYS A 391 -2.24 10.10 -2.74
N GLU A 392 -2.48 11.40 -2.93
CA GLU A 392 -3.24 12.23 -1.99
C GLU A 392 -4.68 11.76 -1.90
N ALA A 393 -5.29 11.40 -3.04
CA ALA A 393 -6.66 10.94 -3.12
C ALA A 393 -6.89 9.58 -2.45
N THR A 394 -5.92 8.65 -2.50
CA THR A 394 -6.06 7.30 -1.93
C THR A 394 -5.44 7.15 -0.55
N ARG A 395 -4.64 8.11 -0.08
CA ARG A 395 -3.83 8.03 1.16
C ARG A 395 -4.58 7.46 2.37
N TRP A 396 -5.83 7.88 2.54
CA TRP A 396 -6.68 7.52 3.69
C TRP A 396 -7.87 6.64 3.31
N GLY A 397 -7.90 6.09 2.08
CA GLY A 397 -9.00 5.26 1.60
C GLY A 397 -9.28 4.07 2.52
N PHE A 398 -8.24 3.45 3.06
CA PHE A 398 -8.31 2.30 3.98
C PHE A 398 -9.10 2.57 5.26
N CYS A 399 -9.21 3.83 5.68
CA CYS A 399 -10.05 4.17 6.83
C CYS A 399 -11.52 3.78 6.57
N GLY A 400 -11.94 3.72 5.30
CA GLY A 400 -13.28 3.33 4.88
C GLY A 400 -13.60 1.85 5.13
N GLU A 401 -12.59 1.02 5.39
CA GLU A 401 -12.74 -0.41 5.67
C GLU A 401 -13.08 -0.67 7.15
N PHE A 402 -13.00 0.36 8.00
CA PHE A 402 -13.43 0.28 9.39
C PHE A 402 -14.87 0.74 9.55
N THR A 403 -15.65 0.03 10.38
CA THR A 403 -16.99 0.48 10.77
C THR A 403 -16.87 1.46 11.95
N PRO A 404 -17.28 2.75 11.81
CA PRO A 404 -17.35 3.64 12.97
C PRO A 404 -18.44 3.17 13.93
N MET A 405 -18.08 2.94 15.20
CA MET A 405 -19.00 2.43 16.24
C MET A 405 -20.26 3.27 16.45
N ASP A 406 -20.30 4.53 16.00
CA ASP A 406 -21.42 5.44 16.24
C ASP A 406 -22.68 5.14 15.40
N GLU A 407 -22.69 4.10 14.54
CA GLU A 407 -23.91 3.63 13.86
C GLU A 407 -24.52 2.36 14.45
N MET A 408 -23.98 1.82 15.55
CA MET A 408 -24.57 0.66 16.24
C MET A 408 -25.46 1.01 17.44
N ASP A 409 -25.56 2.28 17.86
CA ASP A 409 -26.22 2.66 19.13
C ASP A 409 -27.40 3.65 19.03
N ASP A 410 -27.91 3.97 17.83
CA ASP A 410 -29.12 4.79 17.67
C ASP A 410 -30.33 3.97 17.15
N GLU A 411 -30.57 2.77 17.72
CA GLU A 411 -31.96 2.30 17.86
C GLU A 411 -32.62 3.12 18.97
N VAL A 412 -33.13 4.29 18.58
CA VAL A 412 -33.98 5.14 19.41
C VAL A 412 -35.13 4.29 19.98
N GLN A 413 -35.06 4.02 21.28
CA GLN A 413 -36.20 3.61 22.08
C GLN A 413 -37.27 4.71 22.01
N HIS A 414 -38.19 4.60 21.05
CA HIS A 414 -39.47 5.28 21.15
C HIS A 414 -40.49 4.32 21.76
N GLU A 415 -40.70 4.47 23.07
CA GLU A 415 -41.94 4.08 23.73
C GLU A 415 -43.12 4.69 22.97
N ILE A 416 -43.91 3.84 22.31
CA ILE A 416 -45.19 4.24 21.73
C ILE A 416 -46.28 3.79 22.71
N HIS A 417 -46.84 4.78 23.43
CA HIS A 417 -48.13 4.66 24.07
C HIS A 417 -49.20 4.36 23.00
N GLU A 418 -49.88 3.22 23.15
CA GLU A 418 -51.06 2.88 22.35
C GLU A 418 -52.13 3.96 22.46
N SER A 419 -52.50 4.56 21.32
CA SER A 419 -53.86 5.04 21.12
C SER A 419 -54.27 4.81 19.67
N THR A 420 -55.41 4.15 19.55
CA THR A 420 -56.09 3.70 18.33
C THR A 420 -56.53 4.86 17.44
N GLU A 421 -56.20 4.82 16.15
CA GLU A 421 -57.17 4.93 15.04
C GLU A 421 -56.51 4.69 13.68
N ALA A 422 -57.25 4.02 12.80
CA ALA A 422 -56.78 3.49 11.53
C ALA A 422 -56.66 4.55 10.43
N SER A 423 -55.54 4.57 9.69
CA SER A 423 -55.53 4.90 8.26
C SER A 423 -54.24 4.46 7.56
N SER A 424 -54.39 4.12 6.28
CA SER A 424 -53.48 3.40 5.39
C SER A 424 -52.16 4.11 5.05
N LYS A 425 -51.04 3.37 5.11
CA LYS A 425 -50.02 3.28 4.03
C LYS A 425 -49.01 2.19 4.35
N ILE A 426 -48.97 1.18 3.48
CA ILE A 426 -47.97 0.11 3.45
C ILE A 426 -46.70 0.70 2.84
N MET A 427 -45.59 0.74 3.59
CA MET A 427 -44.25 0.91 3.05
C MET A 427 -43.50 -0.40 3.25
N SER A 428 -43.25 -1.07 2.13
CA SER A 428 -42.43 -2.28 2.02
C SER A 428 -40.97 -1.94 2.25
N ILE A 429 -40.35 -2.64 3.19
CA ILE A 429 -38.90 -2.68 3.41
C ILE A 429 -38.28 -3.40 2.21
N VAL A 430 -37.38 -2.72 1.49
CA VAL A 430 -36.57 -3.33 0.43
C VAL A 430 -35.32 -3.92 1.09
N HIS A 431 -35.38 -5.23 1.33
CA HIS A 431 -34.18 -6.06 1.42
C HIS A 431 -33.59 -6.16 0.01
N VAL A 432 -32.35 -5.72 -0.18
CA VAL A 432 -31.62 -6.01 -1.42
C VAL A 432 -30.86 -7.31 -1.20
N GLU A 433 -31.50 -8.41 -1.55
CA GLU A 433 -30.82 -9.68 -1.87
C GLU A 433 -30.12 -9.50 -3.22
N TYR A 434 -28.82 -9.81 -3.27
CA TYR A 434 -28.12 -10.04 -4.52
C TYR A 434 -28.67 -11.31 -5.17
N LYS A 435 -29.28 -11.16 -6.36
CA LYS A 435 -29.59 -12.28 -7.24
C LYS A 435 -28.61 -12.30 -8.39
N GLU A 436 -27.88 -13.40 -8.49
CA GLU A 436 -27.36 -13.93 -9.75
C GLU A 436 -28.50 -14.05 -10.76
N GLU A 437 -28.31 -13.55 -11.99
CA GLU A 437 -28.67 -14.26 -13.22
C GLU A 437 -28.22 -13.48 -14.48
N GLU A 438 -27.40 -14.17 -15.26
CA GLU A 438 -27.21 -14.14 -16.72
C GLU A 438 -27.56 -12.86 -17.50
N LYS A 439 -26.51 -12.22 -18.06
CA LYS A 439 -26.61 -11.60 -19.39
C LYS A 439 -25.41 -11.95 -20.27
N LYS A 440 -25.62 -12.96 -21.13
CA LYS A 440 -24.92 -13.12 -22.40
C LYS A 440 -25.08 -11.83 -23.23
N ALA A 441 -23.98 -11.25 -23.66
CA ALA A 441 -23.98 -10.26 -24.73
C ALA A 441 -23.78 -10.98 -26.07
N GLU A 442 -24.86 -11.14 -26.84
CA GLU A 442 -24.80 -11.45 -28.26
C GLU A 442 -24.31 -10.19 -29.01
N LEU A 443 -23.17 -10.32 -29.66
CA LEU A 443 -22.72 -9.40 -30.71
C LEU A 443 -23.61 -9.61 -31.94
N HIS A 444 -24.43 -8.63 -32.29
CA HIS A 444 -24.98 -8.52 -33.65
C HIS A 444 -24.40 -7.29 -34.35
N SER A 445 -23.72 -7.60 -35.44
CA SER A 445 -23.28 -6.74 -36.53
C SER A 445 -24.41 -5.90 -37.12
N LEU A 446 -24.07 -4.80 -37.81
CA LEU A 446 -24.54 -4.37 -39.14
C LEU A 446 -23.93 -2.97 -39.52
N PRO A 447 -23.92 -2.55 -40.80
CA PRO A 447 -22.69 -2.16 -41.49
C PRO A 447 -22.65 -0.71 -42.04
N LEU A 448 -21.47 -0.41 -42.62
CA LEU A 448 -20.97 0.77 -43.37
C LEU A 448 -20.34 1.88 -42.55
#